data_AF-A0A7K0BMP6-F1
#
_entry.id   AF-A0A7K0BMP6-F1
#
_cell.length_a   1.000
_cell.length_b   1.000
_cell.length_c   1.000
_cell.angle_alpha   90.00
_cell.angle_beta   90.00
_cell.angle_gamma   90.00
#
_symmetry.space_group_name_H-M   'P 1'
#
loop_
_entity.id
_entity.type
_entity.pdbx_description
1 polymer ?
#
loop_
_entity_poly.entity_id
_entity_poly.type
_entity_poly.pdbx_seq_one_letter_code
_entity_poly.pdbx_strand_id
1 'polypeptide(L)'
;MMQQSSKVDRLAVAAATVTVFAWASAFVAIRSAGAEFGPGALALGRMLTGAVALGVICLIRREGLPPRAAWPGIAVSGVLWFGLYMIALNWGEQKVDAGTAALVVNTGPILIALLGGWLLKEGFPPRLMAGMAVSFAGAVVVGLSMSGGGGSSILGVLLCLLAAATYAAGVVSQKPALRHASALQATTWGCVIGAACCLPFAGQLFTQLGDASPTAIANMVYLGVVPTALAFTTWAYALARSSAGKMGATTYAAPALVVLMSWALLDEIPGWLTLSGGVLCLAGVAVSRSRPRRAAQGPVVEDPVVEGPVVEDTVTDDTPGQEAAGATEAPVRHG
;
A
#
# COMPACT_ATOMS: atom_id res chain seq x y z
N MET A 1 22.09 20.21 -2.50
CA MET A 1 21.01 21.18 -2.23
C MET A 1 19.80 20.77 -3.05
N MET A 2 18.68 20.54 -2.38
CA MET A 2 17.47 19.87 -2.89
C MET A 2 16.72 20.70 -3.93
N GLN A 3 16.47 20.11 -5.10
CA GLN A 3 15.29 20.45 -5.92
C GLN A 3 14.65 19.17 -6.47
N GLN A 4 13.99 18.39 -5.60
CA GLN A 4 12.98 17.43 -6.08
C GLN A 4 11.65 18.17 -6.21
N SER A 5 11.45 18.67 -7.43
CA SER A 5 10.18 19.17 -7.96
C SER A 5 9.03 18.25 -7.56
N SER A 6 7.97 18.84 -7.00
CA SER A 6 6.74 18.18 -6.54
C SER A 6 5.86 17.69 -7.69
N LYS A 7 6.41 16.87 -8.60
CA LYS A 7 5.59 16.10 -9.52
C LYS A 7 5.02 14.94 -8.72
N VAL A 8 3.69 14.83 -8.66
CA VAL A 8 3.00 13.60 -8.24
C VAL A 8 3.73 12.46 -8.94
N ASP A 9 4.22 11.48 -8.18
CA ASP A 9 4.89 10.33 -8.75
C ASP A 9 3.85 9.53 -9.54
N ARG A 10 3.69 9.90 -10.81
CA ARG A 10 2.69 9.36 -11.74
C ARG A 10 2.83 7.84 -11.85
N LEU A 11 4.05 7.32 -11.70
CA LEU A 11 4.33 5.89 -11.69
C LEU A 11 3.80 5.23 -10.41
N ALA A 12 3.96 5.85 -9.24
CA ALA A 12 3.38 5.34 -8.00
C ALA A 12 1.84 5.36 -8.02
N VAL A 13 1.23 6.39 -8.61
CA VAL A 13 -0.22 6.46 -8.81
C VAL A 13 -0.68 5.38 -9.79
N ALA A 14 -0.03 5.24 -10.94
CA ALA A 14 -0.34 4.21 -11.91
C ALA A 14 -0.20 2.80 -11.30
N ALA A 15 0.85 2.54 -10.53
CA ALA A 15 1.06 1.28 -9.83
C ALA A 15 -0.05 1.00 -8.81
N ALA A 16 -0.47 2.00 -8.03
CA ALA A 16 -1.62 1.86 -7.14
C ALA A 16 -2.91 1.56 -7.92
N THR A 17 -3.16 2.26 -9.03
CA THR A 17 -4.33 2.00 -9.89
C THR A 17 -4.32 0.57 -10.43
N VAL A 18 -3.21 0.11 -11.02
CA VAL A 18 -3.05 -1.27 -11.51
C VAL A 18 -3.33 -2.27 -10.39
N THR A 19 -2.86 -1.99 -9.17
CA THR A 19 -3.11 -2.84 -8.00
C THR A 19 -4.61 -2.96 -7.71
N VAL A 20 -5.32 -1.82 -7.60
CA VAL A 20 -6.75 -1.84 -7.25
C VAL A 20 -7.58 -2.51 -8.36
N PHE A 21 -7.24 -2.29 -9.63
CA PHE A 21 -7.90 -2.98 -10.76
C PHE A 21 -7.65 -4.49 -10.74
N ALA A 22 -6.40 -4.92 -10.49
CA ALA A 22 -6.07 -6.34 -10.39
C ALA A 22 -6.76 -7.00 -9.18
N TRP A 23 -6.88 -6.31 -8.05
CA TRP A 23 -7.64 -6.81 -6.91
C TRP A 23 -9.15 -6.84 -7.18
N ALA A 24 -9.70 -5.87 -7.91
CA ALA A 24 -11.11 -5.90 -8.32
C ALA A 24 -11.39 -7.08 -9.27
N SER A 25 -10.52 -7.34 -10.25
CA SER A 25 -10.69 -8.47 -11.17
C SER A 25 -10.54 -9.83 -10.47
N ALA A 26 -9.83 -9.89 -9.33
CA ALA A 26 -9.69 -11.11 -8.54
C ALA A 26 -11.05 -11.66 -8.07
N PHE A 27 -12.04 -10.80 -7.80
CA PHE A 27 -13.36 -11.23 -7.34
C PHE A 27 -14.06 -12.17 -8.35
N VAL A 28 -13.95 -11.85 -9.63
CA VAL A 28 -14.53 -12.65 -10.71
C VAL A 28 -13.86 -14.02 -10.78
N ALA A 29 -12.53 -14.05 -10.74
CA ALA A 29 -11.77 -15.30 -10.78
C ALA A 29 -11.95 -16.16 -9.52
N ILE A 30 -12.08 -15.55 -8.33
CA ILE A 30 -12.38 -16.26 -7.08
C ILE A 30 -13.75 -16.93 -7.16
N ARG A 31 -14.78 -16.25 -7.68
CA ARG A 31 -16.12 -16.85 -7.81
C ARG A 31 -16.11 -18.07 -8.72
N SER A 32 -15.38 -18.01 -9.83
CA SER A 32 -15.27 -19.16 -10.73
C SER A 32 -14.44 -20.29 -10.15
N ALA A 33 -13.28 -20.01 -9.53
CA ALA A 33 -12.42 -21.05 -8.95
C ALA A 33 -12.97 -21.63 -7.64
N GLY A 34 -13.67 -20.82 -6.84
CA GLY A 34 -14.23 -21.19 -5.55
C GLY A 34 -15.43 -22.15 -5.63
N ALA A 35 -15.97 -22.38 -6.83
CA ALA A 35 -16.98 -23.42 -7.06
C ALA A 35 -16.38 -24.84 -6.93
N GLU A 36 -15.08 -24.98 -7.16
CA GLU A 36 -14.40 -26.29 -7.24
C GLU A 36 -13.29 -26.43 -6.18
N PHE A 37 -12.64 -25.32 -5.81
CA PHE A 37 -11.63 -25.29 -4.75
C PHE A 37 -12.19 -24.80 -3.43
N GLY A 38 -11.84 -25.50 -2.35
CA GLY A 38 -12.09 -25.03 -1.01
C GLY A 38 -11.24 -23.78 -0.68
N PRO A 39 -11.65 -22.95 0.28
CA PRO A 39 -10.98 -21.69 0.60
C PRO A 39 -9.48 -21.84 0.93
N GLY A 40 -9.13 -22.89 1.68
CA GLY A 40 -7.74 -23.20 2.03
C GLY A 40 -6.89 -23.65 0.83
N ALA A 41 -7.45 -24.51 -0.02
CA ALA A 41 -6.79 -24.97 -1.24
C ALA A 41 -6.57 -23.81 -2.22
N LEU A 42 -7.59 -22.97 -2.43
CA LEU A 42 -7.49 -21.80 -3.31
C LEU A 42 -6.45 -20.81 -2.79
N ALA A 43 -6.42 -20.55 -1.48
CA ALA A 43 -5.42 -19.68 -0.86
C ALA A 43 -3.99 -20.21 -1.07
N LEU A 44 -3.75 -21.50 -0.79
CA LEU A 44 -2.44 -22.13 -0.99
C LEU A 44 -2.05 -22.14 -2.47
N GLY A 45 -2.92 -22.58 -3.37
CA GLY A 45 -2.65 -22.64 -4.80
C GLY A 45 -2.34 -21.27 -5.39
N ARG A 46 -3.07 -20.23 -4.95
CA ARG A 46 -2.79 -18.83 -5.28
C ARG A 46 -1.42 -18.37 -4.76
N MET A 47 -1.05 -18.70 -3.52
CA MET A 47 0.27 -18.32 -2.98
C MET A 47 1.42 -19.07 -3.64
N LEU A 48 1.24 -20.36 -3.98
CA LEU A 48 2.25 -21.15 -4.68
C LEU A 48 2.48 -20.64 -6.11
N THR A 49 1.40 -20.44 -6.88
CA THR A 49 1.50 -19.91 -8.24
C THR A 49 2.07 -18.49 -8.25
N GLY A 50 1.69 -17.65 -7.29
CA GLY A 50 2.28 -16.33 -7.07
C GLY A 50 3.77 -16.39 -6.71
N ALA A 51 4.16 -17.26 -5.78
CA ALA A 51 5.55 -17.44 -5.37
C ALA A 51 6.43 -17.97 -6.52
N VAL A 52 5.93 -18.89 -7.33
CA VAL A 52 6.61 -19.38 -8.54
C VAL A 52 6.77 -18.26 -9.56
N ALA A 53 5.71 -17.52 -9.87
CA ALA A 53 5.78 -16.42 -10.82
C ALA A 53 6.78 -15.33 -10.37
N LEU A 54 6.69 -14.92 -9.10
CA LEU A 54 7.61 -13.96 -8.50
C LEU A 54 9.05 -14.48 -8.46
N GLY A 55 9.25 -15.76 -8.13
CA GLY A 55 10.54 -16.42 -8.13
C GLY A 55 11.17 -16.46 -9.51
N VAL A 56 10.40 -16.79 -10.55
CA VAL A 56 10.86 -16.74 -11.96
C VAL A 56 11.27 -15.33 -12.34
N ILE A 57 10.46 -14.31 -11.99
CA ILE A 57 10.81 -12.91 -12.26
C ILE A 57 12.09 -12.51 -11.51
N CYS A 58 12.26 -12.90 -10.24
CA CYS A 58 13.49 -12.67 -9.48
C CYS A 58 14.71 -13.31 -10.15
N LEU A 59 14.58 -14.55 -10.65
CA LEU A 59 15.65 -15.26 -11.34
C LEU A 59 16.03 -14.57 -12.67
N ILE A 60 15.03 -14.20 -13.48
CA ILE A 60 15.24 -13.50 -14.76
C ILE A 60 15.90 -12.14 -14.53
N ARG A 61 15.44 -11.39 -13.52
CA ARG A 61 16.01 -10.08 -13.15
C ARG A 61 17.30 -10.19 -12.34
N ARG A 62 17.74 -11.41 -12.01
CA ARG A 62 18.89 -11.72 -11.17
C ARG A 62 18.87 -10.94 -9.85
N GLU A 63 17.70 -10.78 -9.27
CA GLU A 63 17.57 -10.14 -7.95
C GLU A 63 18.11 -11.11 -6.89
N GLY A 64 19.09 -10.64 -6.11
CA GLY A 64 19.65 -11.39 -4.99
C GLY A 64 18.70 -11.50 -3.80
N LEU A 65 19.18 -12.10 -2.71
CA LEU A 65 18.43 -12.13 -1.46
C LEU A 65 18.28 -10.72 -0.87
N PRO A 66 17.14 -10.43 -0.20
CA PRO A 66 16.97 -9.17 0.49
C PRO A 66 18.01 -9.02 1.60
N PRO A 67 18.51 -7.80 1.84
CA PRO A 67 19.43 -7.53 2.94
C PRO A 67 18.85 -7.94 4.29
N ARG A 68 19.70 -8.33 5.25
CA ARG A 68 19.31 -8.73 6.62
C ARG A 68 18.36 -7.74 7.30
N ALA A 69 18.54 -6.45 7.06
CA ALA A 69 17.69 -5.38 7.61
C ALA A 69 16.23 -5.40 7.09
N ALA A 70 15.96 -5.99 5.93
CA ALA A 70 14.61 -6.07 5.36
C ALA A 70 13.81 -7.26 5.92
N TRP A 71 14.49 -8.31 6.37
CA TRP A 71 13.86 -9.57 6.79
C TRP A 71 12.82 -9.44 7.91
N PRO A 72 13.02 -8.64 8.97
CA PRO A 72 12.00 -8.50 10.01
C PRO A 72 10.66 -8.01 9.44
N GLY A 73 10.69 -6.99 8.57
CA GLY A 73 9.46 -6.48 7.95
C GLY A 73 8.87 -7.43 6.90
N ILE A 74 9.70 -8.12 6.13
CA ILE A 74 9.25 -9.16 5.17
C ILE A 74 8.61 -10.34 5.91
N ALA A 75 9.21 -10.81 7.00
CA ALA A 75 8.70 -11.94 7.76
C ALA A 75 7.37 -11.60 8.46
N VAL A 76 7.30 -10.44 9.12
CA VAL A 76 6.07 -9.99 9.77
C VAL A 76 4.96 -9.75 8.75
N SER A 77 5.26 -9.09 7.61
CA SER A 77 4.26 -8.89 6.56
C SER A 77 3.82 -10.19 5.87
N GLY A 78 4.75 -11.12 5.63
CA GLY A 78 4.46 -12.45 5.09
C GLY A 78 3.51 -13.24 6.01
N VAL A 79 3.83 -13.33 7.30
CA VAL A 79 3.00 -14.06 8.27
C VAL A 79 1.66 -13.37 8.49
N LEU A 80 1.64 -12.06 8.73
CA LEU A 80 0.41 -11.36 9.11
C LEU A 80 -0.51 -11.12 7.92
N TRP A 81 0.04 -10.68 6.78
CA TRP A 81 -0.77 -10.27 5.63
C TRP A 81 -0.95 -11.40 4.60
N PHE A 82 0.11 -12.09 4.20
CA PHE A 82 -0.04 -13.16 3.20
C PHE A 82 -0.56 -14.46 3.79
N GLY A 83 -0.28 -14.74 5.08
CA GLY A 83 -0.75 -15.94 5.78
C GLY A 83 -2.02 -15.70 6.61
N LEU A 84 -1.86 -15.09 7.78
CA LEU A 84 -2.89 -15.02 8.81
C LEU A 84 -4.13 -14.24 8.39
N TYR A 85 -3.98 -13.09 7.71
CA TYR A 85 -5.10 -12.35 7.11
C TYR A 85 -5.89 -13.25 6.15
N MET A 86 -5.20 -13.98 5.27
CA MET A 86 -5.83 -14.87 4.30
C MET A 86 -6.65 -15.94 5.03
N ILE A 87 -6.08 -16.61 6.02
CA ILE A 87 -6.75 -17.67 6.79
C ILE A 87 -7.93 -17.11 7.60
N ALA A 88 -7.71 -16.03 8.35
CA ALA A 88 -8.73 -15.42 9.20
C ALA A 88 -9.92 -14.91 8.37
N LEU A 89 -9.66 -14.27 7.22
CA LEU A 89 -10.71 -13.80 6.32
C LEU A 89 -11.53 -14.95 5.74
N ASN A 90 -10.87 -15.96 5.17
CA ASN A 90 -11.56 -17.11 4.56
C ASN A 90 -12.42 -17.89 5.57
N TRP A 91 -12.02 -17.93 6.85
CA TRP A 91 -12.83 -18.51 7.92
C TRP A 91 -13.93 -17.56 8.41
N GLY A 92 -13.67 -16.25 8.41
CA GLY A 92 -14.65 -15.21 8.74
C GLY A 92 -15.82 -15.23 7.76
N GLU A 93 -15.55 -15.27 6.45
CA GLU A 93 -16.55 -15.28 5.38
C GLU A 93 -17.47 -16.52 5.40
N GLN A 94 -17.06 -17.63 6.05
CA GLN A 94 -17.93 -18.79 6.26
C GLN A 94 -18.91 -18.59 7.43
N LYS A 95 -18.71 -17.57 8.27
CA LYS A 95 -19.42 -17.36 9.55
C LYS A 95 -20.19 -16.03 9.61
N VAL A 96 -19.96 -15.15 8.65
CA VAL A 96 -20.70 -13.90 8.44
C VAL A 96 -21.03 -13.77 6.96
N ASP A 97 -22.08 -13.03 6.63
CA ASP A 97 -22.37 -12.69 5.24
C ASP A 97 -21.25 -11.82 4.65
N ALA A 98 -21.14 -11.84 3.32
CA ALA A 98 -20.10 -11.13 2.58
C ALA A 98 -20.15 -9.61 2.81
N GLY A 99 -21.34 -9.04 3.02
CA GLY A 99 -21.52 -7.63 3.36
C GLY A 99 -20.85 -7.30 4.68
N THR A 100 -21.23 -8.01 5.74
CA THR A 100 -20.65 -7.85 7.09
C THR A 100 -19.14 -8.09 7.10
N ALA A 101 -18.63 -9.11 6.41
CA ALA A 101 -17.19 -9.36 6.29
C ALA A 101 -16.46 -8.15 5.67
N ALA A 102 -16.98 -7.65 4.54
CA ALA A 102 -16.43 -6.48 3.87
C ALA A 102 -16.45 -5.24 4.76
N LEU A 103 -17.52 -5.02 5.54
CA LEU A 103 -17.60 -3.88 6.49
C LEU A 103 -16.50 -3.92 7.52
N VAL A 104 -16.36 -5.07 8.18
CA VAL A 104 -15.42 -5.23 9.28
C VAL A 104 -13.98 -5.11 8.77
N VAL A 105 -13.65 -5.72 7.63
CA VAL A 105 -12.32 -5.65 7.01
C VAL A 105 -11.97 -4.24 6.52
N ASN A 106 -12.97 -3.43 6.13
CA ASN A 106 -12.79 -2.03 5.77
C ASN A 106 -12.35 -1.14 6.95
N THR A 107 -12.29 -1.66 8.18
CA THR A 107 -11.59 -1.01 9.30
C THR A 107 -10.06 -1.01 9.11
N GLY A 108 -9.54 -1.93 8.29
CA GLY A 108 -8.11 -2.11 8.02
C GLY A 108 -7.38 -0.85 7.58
N PRO A 109 -7.84 -0.10 6.55
CA PRO A 109 -7.20 1.15 6.13
C PRO A 109 -7.13 2.23 7.22
N ILE A 110 -8.14 2.33 8.10
CA ILE A 110 -8.09 3.22 9.27
C ILE A 110 -6.97 2.77 10.20
N LEU A 111 -6.89 1.47 10.52
CA LEU A 111 -5.81 0.92 11.34
C LEU A 111 -4.43 1.13 10.69
N ILE A 112 -4.30 1.02 9.36
CA ILE A 112 -3.05 1.33 8.64
C ILE A 112 -2.64 2.79 8.86
N ALA A 113 -3.58 3.72 8.76
CA ALA A 113 -3.27 5.13 8.96
C ALA A 113 -2.92 5.43 10.42
N LEU A 114 -3.59 4.78 11.38
CA LEU A 114 -3.30 4.94 12.81
C LEU A 114 -1.92 4.38 13.18
N LEU A 115 -1.65 3.13 12.78
CA LEU A 115 -0.36 2.47 13.00
C LEU A 115 0.75 3.15 12.21
N GLY A 116 0.50 3.64 10.99
CA GLY A 116 1.48 4.43 10.22
C GLY A 116 1.78 5.79 10.88
N GLY A 117 0.78 6.46 11.42
CA GLY A 117 0.96 7.70 12.18
C GLY A 117 1.80 7.49 13.44
N TRP A 118 1.53 6.42 14.20
CA TRP A 118 2.19 6.12 15.47
C TRP A 118 3.57 5.46 15.30
N LEU A 119 3.64 4.34 14.57
CA LEU A 119 4.85 3.49 14.47
C LEU A 119 5.85 4.01 13.43
N LEU A 120 5.35 4.54 12.31
CA LEU A 120 6.20 5.09 11.23
C LEU A 120 6.41 6.60 11.35
N LYS A 121 5.76 7.26 12.31
CA LYS A 121 5.81 8.71 12.55
C LYS A 121 5.42 9.53 11.31
N GLU A 122 4.49 9.02 10.50
CA GLU A 122 4.00 9.69 9.29
C GLU A 122 3.01 10.84 9.60
N GLY A 123 2.53 10.93 10.85
CA GLY A 123 1.55 11.91 11.30
C GLY A 123 0.09 11.61 10.90
N PHE A 124 -0.83 12.47 11.32
CA PHE A 124 -2.29 12.29 11.13
C PHE A 124 -2.89 13.48 10.37
N PRO A 125 -2.68 13.58 9.04
CA PRO A 125 -3.20 14.72 8.29
C PRO A 125 -4.74 14.74 8.35
N PRO A 126 -5.37 15.87 8.73
CA PRO A 126 -6.82 15.93 9.00
C PRO A 126 -7.65 15.62 7.75
N ARG A 127 -7.16 15.95 6.56
CA ARG A 127 -7.82 15.59 5.29
C ARG A 127 -7.77 14.11 4.96
N LEU A 128 -6.67 13.43 5.32
CA LEU A 128 -6.58 11.98 5.19
C LEU A 128 -7.58 11.32 6.14
N MET A 129 -7.62 11.76 7.40
CA MET A 129 -8.59 11.28 8.39
C MET A 129 -10.04 11.51 7.93
N ALA A 130 -10.37 12.73 7.48
CA ALA A 130 -11.69 13.06 6.97
C ALA A 130 -12.07 12.23 5.74
N GLY A 131 -11.17 12.12 4.75
CA GLY A 131 -11.40 11.32 3.55
C GLY A 131 -11.58 9.83 3.86
N MET A 132 -10.84 9.28 4.83
CA MET A 132 -11.04 7.90 5.29
C MET A 132 -12.35 7.72 6.05
N ALA A 133 -12.78 8.68 6.87
CA ALA A 133 -14.08 8.63 7.53
C ALA A 133 -15.22 8.61 6.50
N VAL A 134 -15.15 9.46 5.47
CA VAL A 134 -16.12 9.46 4.36
C VAL A 134 -16.07 8.14 3.59
N SER A 135 -14.87 7.65 3.27
CA SER A 135 -14.70 6.39 2.54
C SER A 135 -15.24 5.19 3.32
N PHE A 136 -14.99 5.16 4.63
CA PHE A 136 -15.49 4.14 5.53
C PHE A 136 -17.01 4.19 5.65
N ALA A 137 -17.61 5.38 5.73
CA ALA A 137 -19.07 5.52 5.68
C ALA A 137 -19.64 4.96 4.36
N GLY A 138 -18.98 5.20 3.23
CA GLY A 138 -19.34 4.59 1.94
C GLY A 138 -19.27 3.07 1.97
N ALA A 139 -18.19 2.52 2.52
CA ALA A 139 -18.04 1.09 2.71
C ALA A 139 -19.14 0.51 3.60
N VAL A 140 -19.51 1.19 4.70
CA VAL A 140 -20.65 0.86 5.58
C VAL A 140 -21.95 0.78 4.80
N VAL A 141 -22.26 1.77 3.98
CA VAL A 141 -23.47 1.75 3.14
C VAL A 141 -23.45 0.56 2.17
N VAL A 142 -22.33 0.30 1.50
CA VAL A 142 -22.19 -0.85 0.59
C VAL A 142 -22.43 -2.16 1.32
N GLY A 143 -21.73 -2.41 2.43
CA GLY A 143 -21.85 -3.70 3.11
C GLY A 143 -23.20 -3.90 3.79
N LEU A 144 -23.84 -2.85 4.32
CA LEU A 144 -25.22 -2.93 4.83
C LEU A 144 -26.24 -3.27 3.73
N SER A 145 -25.97 -2.85 2.50
CA SER A 145 -26.82 -3.21 1.35
C SER A 145 -26.69 -4.68 0.97
N MET A 146 -25.52 -5.27 1.24
CA MET A 146 -25.20 -6.66 0.93
C MET A 146 -25.51 -7.61 2.10
N SER A 147 -25.71 -7.09 3.32
CA SER A 147 -26.09 -7.88 4.48
C SER A 147 -27.58 -8.24 4.45
N GLY A 148 -27.89 -9.34 3.77
CA GLY A 148 -29.25 -9.89 3.69
C GLY A 148 -29.56 -10.85 4.84
N GLY A 149 -29.96 -10.34 6.02
CA GLY A 149 -30.67 -11.07 7.08
C GLY A 149 -30.01 -12.32 7.71
N GLY A 150 -28.83 -12.74 7.25
CA GLY A 150 -28.09 -13.87 7.78
C GLY A 150 -27.56 -13.61 9.17
N GLY A 151 -27.57 -14.63 10.04
CA GLY A 151 -27.04 -14.51 11.40
C GLY A 151 -25.54 -14.21 11.39
N SER A 152 -25.14 -13.06 11.90
CA SER A 152 -23.73 -12.74 12.11
C SER A 152 -23.20 -13.51 13.32
N SER A 153 -22.32 -14.49 13.11
CA SER A 153 -21.63 -15.12 14.23
C SER A 153 -20.60 -14.16 14.82
N ILE A 154 -20.62 -13.97 16.15
CA ILE A 154 -19.62 -13.14 16.85
C ILE A 154 -18.19 -13.58 16.52
N LEU A 155 -17.97 -14.88 16.36
CA LEU A 155 -16.68 -15.45 15.98
C LEU A 155 -16.27 -15.03 14.56
N GLY A 156 -17.20 -14.95 13.61
CA GLY A 156 -16.91 -14.48 12.26
C GLY A 156 -16.54 -13.00 12.23
N VAL A 157 -17.21 -12.16 13.02
CA VAL A 157 -16.87 -10.74 13.19
C VAL A 157 -15.48 -10.59 13.81
N LEU A 158 -15.18 -11.35 14.87
CA LEU A 158 -13.86 -11.34 15.51
C LEU A 158 -12.74 -11.78 14.55
N LEU A 159 -13.00 -12.78 13.71
CA LEU A 159 -12.06 -13.22 12.66
C LEU A 159 -11.84 -12.14 11.60
N CYS A 160 -12.89 -11.44 11.18
CA CYS A 160 -12.76 -10.32 10.23
C CYS A 160 -12.01 -9.14 10.86
N LEU A 161 -12.21 -8.85 12.14
CA LEU A 161 -11.44 -7.84 12.87
C LEU A 161 -9.97 -8.23 13.00
N LEU A 162 -9.70 -9.51 13.30
CA LEU A 162 -8.35 -10.05 13.31
C LEU A 162 -7.70 -9.88 11.94
N ALA A 163 -8.42 -10.20 10.86
CA ALA A 163 -7.95 -9.99 9.49
C ALA A 163 -7.63 -8.50 9.23
N ALA A 164 -8.51 -7.57 9.63
CA ALA A 164 -8.25 -6.14 9.49
C ALA A 164 -6.98 -5.69 10.24
N ALA A 165 -6.78 -6.20 11.45
CA ALA A 165 -5.62 -5.88 12.28
C ALA A 165 -4.31 -6.46 11.73
N THR A 166 -4.32 -7.71 11.30
CA THR A 166 -3.14 -8.38 10.72
C THR A 166 -2.77 -7.81 9.36
N TYR A 167 -3.77 -7.44 8.55
CA TYR A 167 -3.57 -6.67 7.33
C TYR A 167 -2.87 -5.33 7.63
N ALA A 168 -3.37 -4.57 8.60
CA ALA A 168 -2.82 -3.27 8.92
C ALA A 168 -1.38 -3.35 9.45
N ALA A 169 -1.13 -4.28 10.38
CA ALA A 169 0.21 -4.56 10.89
C ALA A 169 1.16 -5.06 9.78
N GLY A 170 0.66 -5.88 8.85
CA GLY A 170 1.42 -6.36 7.71
C GLY A 170 1.86 -5.25 6.76
N VAL A 171 0.96 -4.33 6.40
CA VAL A 171 1.30 -3.16 5.56
C VAL A 171 2.32 -2.25 6.25
N VAL A 172 2.12 -1.99 7.54
CA VAL A 172 2.99 -1.09 8.32
C VAL A 172 4.38 -1.70 8.54
N SER A 173 4.47 -3.01 8.75
CA SER A 173 5.76 -3.73 8.86
C SER A 173 6.48 -3.89 7.52
N GLN A 174 5.75 -3.99 6.40
CA GLN A 174 6.34 -4.03 5.07
C GLN A 174 7.02 -2.71 4.69
N LYS A 175 6.48 -1.57 5.14
CA LYS A 175 6.95 -0.24 4.75
C LYS A 175 8.43 0.03 5.11
N PRO A 176 8.94 -0.29 6.32
CA PRO A 176 10.38 -0.23 6.63
C PRO A 176 11.23 -1.19 5.80
N ALA A 177 10.75 -2.40 5.51
CA ALA A 177 11.50 -3.37 4.71
C ALA A 177 11.77 -2.84 3.29
N LEU A 178 10.81 -2.10 2.72
CA LEU A 178 10.93 -1.47 1.40
C LEU A 178 11.98 -0.33 1.34
N ARG A 179 12.56 0.08 2.47
CA ARG A 179 13.73 0.97 2.48
C ARG A 179 15.03 0.24 2.16
N HIS A 180 15.05 -1.09 2.33
CA HIS A 180 16.24 -1.92 2.21
C HIS A 180 16.12 -2.95 1.08
N ALA A 181 14.92 -3.45 0.81
CA ALA A 181 14.64 -4.43 -0.25
C ALA A 181 13.85 -3.80 -1.39
N SER A 182 14.00 -4.37 -2.59
CA SER A 182 13.17 -4.02 -3.74
C SER A 182 11.70 -4.42 -3.47
N ALA A 183 10.77 -3.78 -4.18
CA ALA A 183 9.36 -4.17 -4.15
C ALA A 183 9.17 -5.65 -4.53
N LEU A 184 9.93 -6.12 -5.53
CA LEU A 184 9.88 -7.50 -5.97
C LEU A 184 10.41 -8.44 -4.88
N GLN A 185 11.57 -8.19 -4.28
CA GLN A 185 12.11 -8.98 -3.17
C GLN A 185 11.14 -9.08 -1.99
N ALA A 186 10.59 -7.95 -1.55
CA ALA A 186 9.68 -7.92 -0.41
C ALA A 186 8.41 -8.75 -0.69
N THR A 187 7.86 -8.63 -1.90
CA THR A 187 6.66 -9.37 -2.31
C THR A 187 6.95 -10.86 -2.54
N THR A 188 8.07 -11.23 -3.18
CA THR A 188 8.48 -12.63 -3.41
C THR A 188 8.61 -13.36 -2.09
N TRP A 189 9.41 -12.84 -1.16
CA TRP A 189 9.64 -13.51 0.11
C TRP A 189 8.43 -13.43 1.04
N GLY A 190 7.65 -12.35 0.99
CA GLY A 190 6.36 -12.28 1.68
C GLY A 190 5.37 -13.35 1.19
N CYS A 191 5.29 -13.55 -0.13
CA CYS A 191 4.46 -14.57 -0.76
C CYS A 191 4.93 -15.99 -0.44
N VAL A 192 6.24 -16.24 -0.41
CA VAL A 192 6.81 -17.54 0.00
C VAL A 192 6.47 -17.87 1.45
N ILE A 193 6.58 -16.89 2.35
CA ILE A 193 6.22 -17.05 3.76
C ILE A 193 4.70 -17.28 3.90
N GLY A 194 3.88 -16.54 3.15
CA GLY A 194 2.43 -16.77 3.09
C GLY A 194 2.09 -18.17 2.59
N ALA A 195 2.74 -18.65 1.52
CA ALA A 195 2.59 -20.01 1.02
C ALA A 195 2.95 -21.04 2.10
N ALA A 196 4.03 -20.81 2.86
CA ALA A 196 4.44 -21.66 3.98
C ALA A 196 3.36 -21.70 5.08
N CYS A 197 2.75 -20.56 5.42
CA CYS A 197 1.63 -20.50 6.37
C CYS A 197 0.38 -21.25 5.87
N CYS A 198 0.18 -21.33 4.56
CA CYS A 198 -0.94 -22.05 3.94
C CYS A 198 -0.65 -23.54 3.68
N LEU A 199 0.56 -24.05 3.94
CA LEU A 199 0.92 -25.46 3.73
C LEU A 199 0.00 -26.49 4.41
N PRO A 200 -0.64 -26.22 5.57
CA PRO A 200 -1.60 -27.17 6.15
C PRO A 200 -2.75 -27.56 5.20
N PHE A 201 -3.05 -26.74 4.18
CA PHE A 201 -4.07 -27.02 3.17
C PHE A 201 -3.53 -27.77 1.94
N ALA A 202 -2.27 -28.21 1.94
CA ALA A 202 -1.66 -28.92 0.80
C ALA A 202 -2.37 -30.22 0.45
N GLY A 203 -2.82 -30.97 1.47
CA GLY A 203 -3.60 -32.20 1.24
C GLY A 203 -4.92 -31.91 0.52
N GLN A 204 -5.63 -30.85 0.95
CA GLN A 204 -6.87 -30.42 0.31
C GLN A 204 -6.66 -29.92 -1.12
N LEU A 205 -5.58 -29.17 -1.35
CA LEU A 205 -5.24 -28.72 -2.70
C LEU A 205 -4.95 -29.90 -3.61
N PHE A 206 -4.15 -30.87 -3.17
CA PHE A 206 -3.77 -32.02 -3.99
C PHE A 206 -4.98 -32.87 -4.39
N THR A 207 -5.92 -33.09 -3.47
CA THR A 207 -7.14 -33.86 -3.78
C THR A 207 -8.03 -33.11 -4.76
N GLN A 208 -8.30 -31.82 -4.51
CA GLN A 208 -9.19 -31.02 -5.35
C GLN A 208 -8.60 -30.73 -6.74
N LEU A 209 -7.28 -30.66 -6.86
CA LEU A 209 -6.61 -30.41 -8.14
C LEU A 209 -6.81 -31.55 -9.14
N GLY A 210 -7.01 -32.78 -8.67
CA GLY A 210 -7.27 -33.94 -9.53
C GLY A 210 -8.65 -33.92 -10.17
N ASP A 211 -9.63 -33.33 -9.49
CA ASP A 211 -11.03 -33.27 -9.93
C ASP A 211 -11.41 -31.92 -10.56
N ALA A 212 -10.56 -30.90 -10.41
CA ALA A 212 -10.82 -29.56 -10.87
C ALA A 212 -10.77 -29.42 -12.39
N SER A 213 -11.69 -28.62 -12.93
CA SER A 213 -11.75 -28.25 -14.33
C SER A 213 -10.52 -27.43 -14.75
N PRO A 214 -10.11 -27.49 -16.02
CA PRO A 214 -9.03 -26.64 -16.54
C PRO A 214 -9.30 -25.14 -16.33
N THR A 215 -10.56 -24.74 -16.35
CA THR A 215 -10.99 -23.36 -16.11
C THR A 215 -10.75 -22.93 -14.66
N ALA A 216 -11.08 -23.78 -13.68
CA ALA A 216 -10.82 -23.49 -12.27
C ALA A 216 -9.32 -23.39 -11.98
N ILE A 217 -8.52 -24.29 -12.57
CA ILE A 217 -7.05 -24.26 -12.47
C ILE A 217 -6.50 -22.97 -13.11
N ALA A 218 -6.96 -22.61 -14.30
CA ALA A 218 -6.55 -21.37 -14.97
C ALA A 218 -6.88 -20.13 -14.14
N ASN A 219 -8.06 -20.08 -13.51
CA ASN A 219 -8.45 -18.99 -12.62
C ASN A 219 -7.60 -18.95 -11.34
N MET A 220 -7.25 -20.10 -10.76
CA MET A 220 -6.33 -20.17 -9.62
C MET A 220 -4.93 -19.64 -10.00
N VAL A 221 -4.40 -20.03 -11.16
CA VAL A 221 -3.11 -19.51 -11.68
C VAL A 221 -3.21 -18.01 -11.94
N TYR A 222 -4.29 -17.55 -12.56
CA TYR A 222 -4.55 -16.13 -12.76
C TYR A 222 -4.51 -15.36 -11.44
N LEU A 223 -5.16 -15.88 -10.38
CA LEU A 223 -5.15 -15.27 -9.05
C LEU A 223 -3.75 -15.20 -8.45
N GLY A 224 -2.88 -16.18 -8.70
CA GLY A 224 -1.48 -16.12 -8.26
C GLY A 224 -0.66 -15.11 -9.03
N VAL A 225 -0.82 -15.05 -10.35
CA VAL A 225 0.02 -14.21 -11.21
C VAL A 225 -0.41 -12.74 -11.19
N VAL A 226 -1.71 -12.46 -11.30
CA VAL A 226 -2.21 -11.10 -11.50
C VAL A 226 -2.44 -10.39 -10.16
N PRO A 227 -3.41 -10.78 -9.32
CA PRO A 227 -3.66 -10.08 -8.06
C PRO A 227 -2.68 -10.44 -6.95
N THR A 228 -1.88 -11.50 -7.08
CA THR A 228 -0.77 -11.77 -6.14
C THR A 228 0.55 -11.23 -6.66
N ALA A 229 1.13 -11.79 -7.72
CA ALA A 229 2.47 -11.38 -8.15
C ALA A 229 2.52 -9.94 -8.65
N LEU A 230 1.69 -9.58 -9.64
CA LEU A 230 1.70 -8.23 -10.22
C LEU A 230 1.20 -7.20 -9.20
N ALA A 231 -0.01 -7.39 -8.64
CA ALA A 231 -0.64 -6.38 -7.81
C ALA A 231 0.12 -6.12 -6.50
N PHE A 232 0.59 -7.14 -5.78
CA PHE A 232 1.37 -6.88 -4.56
C PHE A 232 2.73 -6.27 -4.86
N THR A 233 3.34 -6.55 -6.02
CA THR A 233 4.61 -5.90 -6.41
C THR A 233 4.37 -4.44 -6.75
N THR A 234 3.31 -4.11 -7.50
CA THR A 234 2.94 -2.71 -7.79
C THR A 234 2.50 -1.96 -6.54
N TRP A 235 1.81 -2.64 -5.62
CA TRP A 235 1.48 -2.10 -4.30
C TRP A 235 2.74 -1.80 -3.50
N ALA A 236 3.67 -2.75 -3.40
CA ALA A 236 4.94 -2.57 -2.69
C ALA A 236 5.75 -1.41 -3.30
N TYR A 237 5.76 -1.29 -4.63
CA TYR A 237 6.41 -0.19 -5.34
C TYR A 237 5.78 1.18 -4.98
N ALA A 238 4.45 1.26 -4.96
CA ALA A 238 3.71 2.47 -4.61
C ALA A 238 3.84 2.78 -3.10
N LEU A 239 3.81 1.76 -2.25
CA LEU A 239 4.00 1.86 -0.81
C LEU A 239 5.40 2.34 -0.46
N ALA A 240 6.45 1.93 -1.18
CA ALA A 240 7.79 2.47 -0.98
C ALA A 240 7.83 4.00 -1.18
N ARG A 241 7.03 4.52 -2.12
CA ARG A 241 7.00 5.92 -2.57
C ARG A 241 5.90 6.80 -1.97
N SER A 242 4.99 6.21 -1.18
CA SER A 242 3.87 6.91 -0.54
C SER A 242 3.84 6.61 0.96
N SER A 243 3.08 7.36 1.74
CA SER A 243 2.84 7.02 3.16
C SER A 243 1.91 5.80 3.26
N ALA A 244 2.05 5.01 4.33
CA ALA A 244 1.22 3.84 4.59
C ALA A 244 -0.27 4.24 4.66
N GLY A 245 -0.59 5.33 5.38
CA GLY A 245 -1.97 5.82 5.47
C GLY A 245 -2.58 6.25 4.12
N LYS A 246 -1.79 6.91 3.25
CA LYS A 246 -2.27 7.29 1.91
C LYS A 246 -2.49 6.08 1.01
N MET A 247 -1.62 5.06 1.10
CA MET A 247 -1.81 3.81 0.38
C MET A 247 -3.03 3.05 0.91
N GLY A 248 -3.17 2.94 2.23
CA GLY A 248 -4.35 2.35 2.87
C GLY A 248 -5.63 3.01 2.36
N ALA A 249 -5.70 4.34 2.32
CA ALA A 249 -6.88 5.03 1.79
C ALA A 249 -7.23 4.64 0.34
N THR A 250 -6.25 4.30 -0.52
CA THR A 250 -6.56 3.90 -1.91
C THR A 250 -7.33 2.59 -2.01
N THR A 251 -7.26 1.72 -1.01
CA THR A 251 -7.99 0.45 -1.05
C THR A 251 -9.48 0.62 -0.84
N TYR A 252 -9.93 1.76 -0.28
CA TYR A 252 -11.35 2.11 -0.27
C TYR A 252 -11.94 2.35 -1.66
N ALA A 253 -11.12 2.51 -2.70
CA ALA A 253 -11.63 2.52 -4.06
C ALA A 253 -12.04 1.11 -4.56
N ALA A 254 -11.55 0.04 -3.91
CA ALA A 254 -11.80 -1.33 -4.36
C ALA A 254 -13.30 -1.69 -4.35
N PRO A 255 -14.09 -1.45 -3.28
CA PRO A 255 -15.52 -1.75 -3.29
C PRO A 255 -16.27 -1.10 -4.47
N ALA A 256 -15.97 0.17 -4.78
CA ALA A 256 -16.60 0.86 -5.90
C ALA A 256 -16.23 0.24 -7.26
N LEU A 257 -14.96 -0.13 -7.46
CA LEU A 257 -14.53 -0.78 -8.70
C LEU A 257 -15.11 -2.19 -8.85
N VAL A 258 -15.24 -2.93 -7.76
CA VAL A 258 -15.88 -4.26 -7.77
C VAL A 258 -17.33 -4.14 -8.19
N VAL A 259 -18.09 -3.19 -7.63
CA VAL A 259 -19.49 -2.94 -8.04
C VAL A 259 -19.59 -2.64 -9.54
N LEU A 260 -18.70 -1.80 -10.07
CA LEU A 260 -18.67 -1.48 -11.49
C LEU A 260 -18.31 -2.70 -12.36
N MET A 261 -17.35 -3.52 -11.93
CA MET A 261 -16.97 -4.73 -12.66
C MET A 261 -18.05 -5.81 -12.61
N SER A 262 -18.71 -6.01 -11.46
CA SER A 262 -19.83 -6.96 -11.33
C SER A 262 -20.99 -6.57 -12.24
N TRP A 263 -21.32 -5.27 -12.31
CA TRP A 263 -22.34 -4.79 -13.22
C TRP A 263 -21.97 -4.99 -14.69
N ALA A 264 -20.72 -4.70 -15.07
CA ALA A 264 -20.29 -4.75 -16.46
C ALA A 264 -19.97 -6.17 -16.99
N LEU A 265 -19.54 -7.09 -16.12
CA LEU A 265 -19.06 -8.42 -16.51
C LEU A 265 -19.99 -9.56 -16.10
N LEU A 266 -20.83 -9.36 -15.07
CA LEU A 266 -21.73 -10.39 -14.54
C LEU A 266 -23.21 -10.03 -14.71
N ASP A 267 -23.54 -8.91 -15.35
CA ASP A 267 -24.89 -8.36 -15.50
C ASP A 267 -25.66 -8.24 -14.16
N GLU A 268 -24.94 -8.14 -13.04
CA GLU A 268 -25.54 -7.97 -11.72
C GLU A 268 -25.93 -6.50 -11.53
N ILE A 269 -27.23 -6.22 -11.47
CA ILE A 269 -27.73 -4.84 -11.29
C ILE A 269 -27.51 -4.43 -9.82
N PRO A 270 -26.58 -3.50 -9.52
CA PRO A 270 -26.34 -3.09 -8.16
C PRO A 270 -27.51 -2.26 -7.63
N GLY A 271 -27.92 -2.52 -6.40
CA GLY A 271 -28.93 -1.72 -5.72
C GLY A 271 -28.49 -0.26 -5.57
N TRP A 272 -29.46 0.65 -5.45
CA TRP A 272 -29.19 2.09 -5.35
C TRP A 272 -28.30 2.47 -4.15
N LEU A 273 -28.42 1.74 -3.05
CA LEU A 273 -27.56 1.89 -1.87
C LEU A 273 -26.11 1.44 -2.14
N THR A 274 -25.90 0.35 -2.87
CA THR A 274 -24.58 -0.11 -3.28
C THR A 274 -23.88 0.92 -4.18
N LEU A 275 -24.62 1.53 -5.10
CA LEU A 275 -24.11 2.61 -5.96
C LEU A 275 -23.75 3.86 -5.16
N SER A 276 -24.61 4.32 -4.26
CA SER A 276 -24.35 5.51 -3.45
C SER A 276 -23.18 5.32 -2.49
N GLY A 277 -23.06 4.14 -1.88
CA GLY A 277 -21.91 3.76 -1.07
C GLY A 277 -20.60 3.73 -1.87
N GLY A 278 -20.63 3.19 -3.10
CA GLY A 278 -19.48 3.21 -4.01
C GLY A 278 -19.02 4.63 -4.39
N VAL A 279 -19.96 5.53 -4.68
CA VAL A 279 -19.65 6.95 -4.93
C VAL A 279 -19.03 7.60 -3.70
N LEU A 280 -19.56 7.32 -2.51
CA LEU A 280 -19.05 7.87 -1.25
C LEU A 280 -17.62 7.37 -0.95
N CYS A 281 -17.33 6.11 -1.23
CA CYS A 281 -15.97 5.55 -1.21
C CYS A 281 -15.02 6.35 -2.12
N LEU A 282 -15.37 6.53 -3.39
CA LEU A 282 -14.51 7.26 -4.35
C LEU A 282 -14.31 8.72 -3.95
N ALA A 283 -15.36 9.39 -3.47
CA ALA A 283 -15.29 10.77 -2.98
C ALA A 283 -14.36 10.89 -1.77
N GLY A 284 -14.47 9.98 -0.80
CA GLY A 284 -13.58 9.95 0.36
C GLY A 284 -12.12 9.71 -0.03
N VAL A 285 -11.85 8.81 -0.98
CA VAL A 285 -10.50 8.60 -1.51
C VAL A 285 -9.97 9.86 -2.19
N ALA A 286 -10.78 10.54 -3.01
CA ALA A 286 -10.41 11.80 -3.64
C ALA A 286 -10.05 12.88 -2.61
N VAL A 287 -10.86 13.04 -1.56
CA VAL A 287 -10.60 13.98 -0.45
C VAL A 287 -9.31 13.62 0.29
N SER A 288 -9.09 12.34 0.58
CA SER A 288 -7.90 11.86 1.30
C SER A 288 -6.59 12.13 0.54
N ARG A 289 -6.64 12.15 -0.80
CA ARG A 289 -5.49 12.40 -1.68
C ARG A 289 -5.36 13.86 -2.11
N SER A 290 -6.36 14.69 -1.85
CA SER A 290 -6.36 16.11 -2.21
C SER A 290 -5.31 16.89 -1.43
N ARG A 291 -4.40 17.57 -2.14
CA ARG A 291 -3.39 18.45 -1.52
C ARG A 291 -4.10 19.62 -0.82
N PRO A 292 -3.59 20.13 0.33
CA PRO A 292 -3.99 21.44 0.86
C PRO A 292 -4.06 22.43 -0.30
N ARG A 293 -5.24 23.02 -0.52
CA ARG A 293 -5.34 24.23 -1.34
C ARG A 293 -4.46 25.19 -0.56
N ARG A 294 -3.29 25.53 -1.09
CA ARG A 294 -2.39 26.53 -0.51
C ARG A 294 -3.31 27.72 -0.29
N ALA A 295 -3.71 27.96 0.96
CA ALA A 295 -4.49 29.13 1.30
C ALA A 295 -3.71 30.28 0.69
N ALA A 296 -4.34 31.05 -0.18
CA ALA A 296 -3.71 32.16 -0.86
C ALA A 296 -2.90 32.89 0.21
N GLN A 297 -1.57 32.86 0.06
CA GLN A 297 -0.72 33.72 0.85
C GLN A 297 -1.27 35.10 0.50
N GLY A 298 -1.93 35.75 1.48
CA GLY A 298 -2.38 37.12 1.31
C GLY A 298 -1.18 37.95 0.84
N PRO A 299 -1.40 39.05 0.10
CA PRO A 299 -0.31 39.88 -0.38
C PRO A 299 0.60 40.15 0.82
N VAL A 300 1.88 39.77 0.69
CA VAL A 300 2.90 40.26 1.62
C VAL A 300 2.85 41.77 1.45
N VAL A 301 2.28 42.47 2.43
CA VAL A 301 2.42 43.92 2.52
C VAL A 301 3.91 44.11 2.77
N GLU A 302 4.65 44.50 1.73
CA GLU A 302 5.98 45.07 1.90
C GLU A 302 5.79 46.32 2.76
N ASP A 303 6.29 46.27 4.00
CA ASP A 303 6.45 47.47 4.80
C ASP A 303 7.33 48.44 4.00
N PRO A 304 6.97 49.74 3.91
CA PRO A 304 7.79 50.71 3.22
C PRO A 304 9.16 50.74 3.86
N VAL A 305 10.19 50.50 3.04
CA VAL A 305 11.58 50.65 3.40
C VAL A 305 11.78 52.06 3.96
N VAL A 306 11.98 52.16 5.27
CA VAL A 306 12.45 53.39 5.89
C VAL A 306 13.91 53.51 5.51
N GLU A 307 14.21 54.35 4.51
CA GLU A 307 15.57 54.80 4.23
C GLU A 307 16.12 55.48 5.49
N GLY A 308 17.03 54.79 6.18
CA GLY A 308 17.86 55.39 7.22
C GLY A 308 18.82 56.41 6.63
N PRO A 309 19.32 57.37 7.44
CA PRO A 309 20.12 58.47 6.94
C PRO A 309 21.45 57.97 6.36
N VAL A 310 21.76 58.45 5.15
CA VAL A 310 23.03 58.23 4.46
C VAL A 310 24.16 58.76 5.34
N VAL A 311 25.03 57.87 5.81
CA VAL A 311 26.31 58.24 6.42
C VAL A 311 27.30 58.44 5.29
N GLU A 312 27.76 59.67 5.12
CA GLU A 312 28.77 60.07 4.15
C GLU A 312 30.15 59.70 4.71
N ASP A 313 30.75 58.61 4.21
CA ASP A 313 32.11 58.20 4.57
C ASP A 313 33.12 59.18 3.95
N THR A 314 33.61 60.12 4.76
CA THR A 314 34.82 60.89 4.46
C THR A 314 36.05 59.98 4.49
N VAL A 315 36.60 59.72 3.31
CA VAL A 315 37.92 59.09 3.11
C VAL A 315 39.01 60.04 3.59
N THR A 316 39.69 59.69 4.68
CA THR A 316 41.00 60.27 5.03
C THR A 316 42.10 59.31 4.59
N ASP A 317 42.85 59.75 3.59
CA ASP A 317 44.13 59.18 3.14
C ASP A 317 45.20 59.51 4.18
N ASP A 318 45.83 58.50 4.79
CA ASP A 318 47.10 58.68 5.48
C ASP A 318 47.92 57.38 5.40
N THR A 319 49.01 57.45 4.65
CA THR A 319 49.97 56.37 4.44
C THR A 319 51.14 56.53 5.40
N PRO A 320 51.63 55.44 6.01
CA PRO A 320 53.06 55.39 6.32
C PRO A 320 53.74 54.04 6.00
N GLY A 321 54.93 54.16 5.40
CA GLY A 321 56.11 53.38 5.77
C GLY A 321 56.35 52.04 5.08
N GLN A 322 57.04 52.07 3.93
CA GLN A 322 57.79 50.93 3.40
C GLN A 322 59.26 51.04 3.84
N GLU A 323 59.72 50.14 4.71
CA GLU A 323 61.14 49.95 5.00
C GLU A 323 61.50 48.46 5.06
N ALA A 324 62.55 48.12 4.29
CA ALA A 324 63.49 47.01 4.43
C ALA A 324 63.02 45.54 4.32
N ALA A 325 63.25 44.95 3.14
CA ALA A 325 63.50 43.51 2.99
C ALA A 325 64.91 43.31 2.42
N GLY A 326 65.85 42.92 3.28
CA GLY A 326 67.23 42.58 2.95
C GLY A 326 67.53 41.11 3.27
N ALA A 327 67.87 40.36 2.22
CA ALA A 327 68.80 39.23 2.12
C ALA A 327 68.93 38.18 3.24
N THR A 328 68.68 36.90 2.91
CA THR A 328 69.56 35.74 3.26
C THR A 328 69.15 34.55 2.37
N GLU A 329 69.86 34.29 1.26
CA GLU A 329 70.90 33.24 1.10
C GLU A 329 70.46 31.80 1.45
N ALA A 330 70.37 30.95 0.41
CA ALA A 330 70.65 29.51 0.50
C ALA A 330 72.16 29.30 0.27
N PRO A 331 72.78 28.21 0.79
CA PRO A 331 72.99 27.04 -0.10
C PRO A 331 73.15 25.65 0.58
N VAL A 332 72.76 24.60 -0.19
CA VAL A 332 73.56 23.38 -0.53
C VAL A 332 73.78 22.23 0.49
N ARG A 333 73.18 21.08 0.10
CA ARG A 333 73.65 19.66 0.02
C ARG A 333 73.89 18.74 1.24
N HIS A 334 73.40 17.52 0.98
CA HIS A 334 73.92 16.15 1.23
C HIS A 334 73.59 15.44 2.54
N GLY A 335 73.06 14.23 2.35
CA GLY A 335 72.62 13.25 3.34
C GLY A 335 71.61 12.31 2.70
#